data_AF-U3AI31-F1
#
_entry.id   AF-U3AI31-F1
#
_cell.length_a   1.000
_cell.length_b   1.000
_cell.length_c   1.000
_cell.angle_alpha   90.00
_cell.angle_beta   90.00
_cell.angle_gamma   90.00
#
_symmetry.space_group_name_H-M   'P 1'
#
loop_
_entity.id
_entity.type
_entity.pdbx_description
1 polymer ?
#
loop_
_entity_poly.entity_id
_entity_poly.type
_entity_poly.pdbx_seq_one_letter_code
_entity_poly.pdbx_strand_id
1 'polypeptide(L)'
;MTDPVIRIRGLENRFGSHVVHEGLDLDVRRGEVLGVAGGSGTGKSVLLRSIVGLQTPTAGLDPIGALAFDRLMRELVAALGLTVFLVTHDLDTLHALCDRIAVLAERRVLACGTMDDMLEVDHPWVRDYFHGPRGRAARGLPPLDPDRS
;
A
#
# COMPACT_ATOMS: atom_id res chain seq x y z
N MET A 1 0.58 6.76 29.67
CA MET A 1 0.08 7.31 28.39
C MET A 1 0.10 6.17 27.37
N THR A 2 -0.97 5.99 26.60
CA THR A 2 -1.06 4.95 25.55
C THR A 2 -0.27 5.37 24.31
N ASP A 3 0.47 4.43 23.73
CA ASP A 3 1.25 4.61 22.51
C ASP A 3 0.32 4.81 21.29
N PRO A 4 0.62 5.72 20.33
CA PRO A 4 -0.12 5.82 19.08
C PRO A 4 -0.13 4.50 18.30
N VAL A 5 -1.31 4.11 17.83
CA VAL A 5 -1.54 2.94 16.96
C VAL A 5 -1.58 3.32 15.48
N ILE A 6 -1.73 4.60 15.16
CA ILE A 6 -1.54 5.14 13.81
C ILE A 6 -0.60 6.34 13.93
N ARG A 7 0.46 6.35 13.13
CA ARG A 7 1.40 7.47 13.04
C ARG A 7 1.55 7.86 11.57
N ILE A 8 1.06 9.04 11.23
CA ILE A 8 1.18 9.65 9.90
C ILE A 8 2.25 10.73 9.99
N ARG A 9 3.23 10.70 9.08
CA ARG A 9 4.27 11.72 8.98
C ARG A 9 4.44 12.16 7.53
N GLY A 10 4.49 13.47 7.30
CA GLY A 10 4.76 14.06 5.99
C GLY A 10 3.76 13.68 4.90
N LEU A 11 2.51 13.37 5.24
CA LEU A 11 1.54 12.87 4.26
C LEU A 11 1.19 13.95 3.24
N GLU A 12 1.35 13.61 1.95
CA GLU A 12 0.93 14.45 0.83
C GLU A 12 -0.11 13.76 -0.04
N ASN A 13 -1.19 14.47 -0.34
CA ASN A 13 -2.21 14.03 -1.29
C ASN A 13 -2.35 15.06 -2.42
N ARG A 14 -2.21 14.61 -3.66
CA ARG A 14 -2.24 15.47 -4.86
C ARG A 14 -3.02 14.81 -5.99
N PHE A 15 -3.80 15.62 -6.71
CA PHE A 15 -4.51 15.22 -7.93
C PHE A 15 -4.04 16.10 -9.09
N GLY A 16 -3.17 15.55 -9.95
CA GLY A 16 -2.51 16.35 -10.98
C GLY A 16 -1.65 17.46 -10.36
N SER A 17 -1.93 18.72 -10.69
CA SER A 17 -1.28 19.88 -10.09
C SER A 17 -1.89 20.33 -8.76
N HIS A 18 -3.08 19.83 -8.40
CA HIS A 18 -3.81 20.28 -7.23
C HIS A 18 -3.37 19.55 -5.95
N VAL A 19 -2.88 20.31 -4.96
CA VAL A 19 -2.50 19.81 -3.63
C VAL A 19 -3.70 19.82 -2.71
N VAL A 20 -3.97 18.68 -2.09
CA VAL A 20 -5.02 18.51 -1.07
C VAL A 20 -4.43 18.53 0.34
N HIS A 21 -3.34 17.80 0.56
CA HIS A 21 -2.56 17.84 1.81
C HIS A 21 -1.07 17.89 1.47
N GLU A 22 -0.30 18.61 2.28
CA GLU A 22 1.15 18.76 2.16
C GLU A 22 1.78 18.69 3.55
N GLY A 23 2.73 17.78 3.75
CA GLY A 23 3.44 17.65 5.03
C GLY A 23 2.55 17.34 6.24
N LEU A 24 1.47 16.56 6.08
CA LEU A 24 0.51 16.32 7.16
C LEU A 24 1.02 15.27 8.16
N ASP A 25 1.10 15.66 9.42
CA ASP A 25 1.42 14.79 10.56
C ASP A 25 0.18 14.55 11.43
N LEU A 26 -0.07 13.29 11.82
CA LEU A 26 -1.19 12.92 12.68
C LEU A 26 -0.89 11.66 13.48
N ASP A 27 -1.27 11.64 14.76
CA ASP A 27 -1.21 10.46 15.60
C ASP A 27 -2.62 10.07 16.07
N VAL A 28 -2.94 8.78 16.03
CA VAL A 28 -4.17 8.21 16.61
C VAL A 28 -3.78 7.17 17.65
N ARG A 29 -4.30 7.28 18.87
CA ARG A 29 -3.97 6.42 20.01
C ARG A 29 -4.99 5.30 20.18
N ARG A 30 -4.55 4.21 20.85
CA ARG A 30 -5.43 3.09 21.18
C ARG A 30 -6.59 3.58 22.07
N GLY A 31 -7.83 3.30 21.64
CA GLY A 31 -9.05 3.68 22.36
C GLY A 31 -9.43 5.16 22.25
N GLU A 32 -8.77 5.93 21.40
CA GLU A 32 -9.05 7.35 21.17
C GLU A 32 -10.15 7.54 20.14
N VAL A 33 -11.05 8.50 20.38
CA VAL A 33 -11.98 9.02 19.38
C VAL A 33 -11.42 10.34 18.87
N LEU A 34 -10.78 10.31 17.69
CA LEU A 34 -10.20 11.50 17.06
C LEU A 34 -11.19 12.10 16.04
N GLY A 35 -11.64 13.32 16.30
CA GLY A 35 -12.45 14.09 15.36
C GLY A 35 -11.58 14.92 14.41
N VAL A 36 -11.85 14.83 13.10
CA VAL A 36 -11.22 15.69 12.09
C VAL A 36 -12.24 16.69 11.57
N ALA A 37 -12.03 17.98 11.84
CA ALA A 37 -12.91 19.06 11.43
C ALA A 37 -12.25 19.97 10.38
N GLY A 38 -13.06 20.61 9.53
CA GLY A 38 -12.61 21.52 8.49
C GLY A 38 -13.72 21.87 7.50
N GLY A 39 -13.54 22.93 6.72
CA GLY A 39 -14.51 23.38 5.70
C GLY A 39 -14.84 22.31 4.64
N SER A 40 -15.92 22.49 3.88
CA SER A 40 -16.19 21.60 2.73
C SER A 40 -15.03 21.69 1.73
N GLY A 41 -14.60 20.55 1.19
CA GLY A 41 -13.49 20.48 0.22
C GLY A 41 -12.07 20.44 0.82
N THR A 42 -11.89 20.54 2.14
CA THR A 42 -10.55 20.53 2.77
C THR A 42 -9.86 19.16 2.82
N GLY A 43 -10.28 18.19 2.03
CA GLY A 43 -9.61 16.89 1.97
C GLY A 43 -9.92 15.88 3.07
N LYS A 44 -10.86 16.12 4.01
CA LYS A 44 -11.21 15.16 5.09
C LYS A 44 -11.46 13.72 4.61
N SER A 45 -12.30 13.55 3.58
CA SER A 45 -12.57 12.22 3.00
C SER A 45 -11.36 11.64 2.28
N VAL A 46 -10.50 12.50 1.71
CA VAL A 46 -9.24 12.10 1.09
C VAL A 46 -8.26 11.60 2.16
N LEU A 47 -8.17 12.29 3.30
CA LEU A 47 -7.37 11.89 4.44
C LEU A 47 -7.82 10.52 4.97
N LEU A 48 -9.14 10.35 5.19
CA LEU A 48 -9.68 9.07 5.63
C LEU A 48 -9.35 7.94 4.64
N ARG A 49 -9.58 8.16 3.34
CA ARG A 49 -9.27 7.17 2.30
C ARG A 49 -7.78 6.82 2.25
N SER A 50 -6.91 7.79 2.44
CA SER A 50 -5.46 7.54 2.53
C SER A 50 -5.11 6.71 3.77
N ILE A 51 -5.71 7.02 4.92
CA ILE A 51 -5.49 6.27 6.17
C ILE A 51 -6.01 4.84 6.07
N VAL A 52 -7.11 4.60 5.36
CA VAL A 52 -7.68 3.25 5.19
C VAL A 52 -7.18 2.55 3.92
N GLY A 53 -6.12 3.04 3.29
CA GLY A 53 -5.49 2.40 2.12
C GLY A 53 -6.33 2.40 0.84
N LEU A 54 -7.42 3.16 0.77
CA LEU A 54 -8.25 3.34 -0.42
C LEU A 54 -7.64 4.35 -1.42
N GLN A 55 -6.62 5.10 -0.99
CA GLN A 55 -5.90 6.03 -1.84
C GLN A 55 -4.43 6.11 -1.44
N THR A 56 -3.53 5.78 -2.37
CA THR A 56 -2.09 5.88 -2.15
C THR A 56 -1.67 7.35 -2.01
N PRO A 57 -0.95 7.74 -0.93
CA PRO A 57 -0.35 9.07 -0.81
C PRO A 57 0.65 9.34 -1.94
N THR A 58 0.83 10.60 -2.30
CA THR A 58 1.66 11.04 -3.45
C THR A 58 3.12 11.34 -3.10
N ALA A 59 3.45 11.60 -1.84
CA ALA A 59 4.85 11.70 -1.41
C ALA A 59 5.37 10.30 -1.09
N GLY A 60 6.48 9.96 -1.73
CA GLY A 60 7.18 8.69 -1.58
C GLY A 60 7.58 8.48 -0.14
N LEU A 61 6.91 7.53 0.50
CA LEU A 61 7.46 6.89 1.68
C LEU A 61 8.83 6.35 1.28
N ASP A 62 9.87 6.73 2.00
CA ASP A 62 11.14 6.02 1.89
C ASP A 62 10.90 4.54 2.25
N PRO A 63 11.79 3.60 1.88
CA PRO A 63 11.55 2.17 2.15
C PRO A 63 11.22 1.85 3.61
N ILE A 64 11.73 2.66 4.55
CA ILE A 64 11.44 2.56 5.98
C ILE A 64 10.00 2.97 6.28
N GLY A 65 9.57 4.12 5.76
CA GLY A 65 8.21 4.63 5.88
C GLY A 65 7.18 3.74 5.21
N ALA A 66 7.52 3.12 4.07
CA ALA A 66 6.63 2.22 3.34
C ALA A 66 6.34 0.97 4.17
N LEU A 67 7.38 0.36 4.72
CA LEU A 67 7.24 -0.80 5.62
C LEU A 67 6.48 -0.45 6.91
N ALA A 68 6.71 0.72 7.49
CA ALA A 68 5.99 1.18 8.67
C ALA A 68 4.50 1.39 8.37
N PHE A 69 4.18 2.00 7.23
CA PHE A 69 2.81 2.19 6.76
C PHE A 69 2.10 0.85 6.54
N ASP A 70 2.76 -0.10 5.88
CA ASP A 70 2.21 -1.44 5.65
C ASP A 70 1.90 -2.17 6.97
N ARG A 71 2.77 -2.08 7.97
CA ARG A 71 2.48 -2.64 9.30
C ARG A 71 1.25 -2.01 9.94
N LEU A 72 1.17 -0.69 9.94
CA LEU A 72 0.03 0.04 10.51
C LEU A 72 -1.27 -0.33 9.81
N MET A 73 -1.26 -0.42 8.47
CA MET A 73 -2.41 -0.83 7.67
C MET A 73 -2.88 -2.23 8.05
N ARG A 74 -1.97 -3.21 8.16
CA ARG A 74 -2.31 -4.58 8.56
C ARG A 74 -2.87 -4.64 9.99
N GLU A 75 -2.33 -3.85 10.90
CA GLU A 75 -2.85 -3.73 12.27
C GLU A 75 -4.26 -3.13 12.30
N LEU A 76 -4.54 -2.10 11.50
CA LEU A 76 -5.88 -1.50 11.43
C LEU A 76 -6.91 -2.44 10.82
N VAL A 77 -6.56 -3.15 9.75
CA VAL A 77 -7.42 -4.18 9.15
C VAL A 77 -7.78 -5.22 10.21
N ALA A 78 -6.78 -5.72 10.96
CA ALA A 78 -7.00 -6.73 12.00
C ALA A 78 -7.79 -6.20 13.19
N ALA A 79 -7.52 -4.98 13.65
CA ALA A 79 -8.14 -4.40 14.84
C ALA A 79 -9.59 -3.94 14.62
N LEU A 80 -9.91 -3.48 13.41
CA LEU A 80 -11.19 -2.84 13.09
C LEU A 80 -12.05 -3.64 12.10
N GLY A 81 -11.54 -4.74 11.53
CA GLY A 81 -12.26 -5.53 10.53
C GLY A 81 -12.51 -4.78 9.22
N LEU A 82 -11.60 -3.88 8.85
CA LEU A 82 -11.75 -3.03 7.67
C LEU A 82 -11.54 -3.83 6.38
N THR A 83 -12.36 -3.56 5.37
CA THR A 83 -12.11 -4.00 3.99
C THR A 83 -11.32 -2.92 3.26
N VAL A 84 -10.14 -3.28 2.74
CA VAL A 84 -9.22 -2.35 2.06
C VAL A 84 -9.10 -2.73 0.60
N PHE A 85 -9.32 -1.76 -0.28
CA PHE A 85 -9.06 -1.87 -1.72
C PHE A 85 -7.84 -1.01 -2.06
N LEU A 86 -6.72 -1.67 -2.35
CA LEU A 86 -5.44 -1.02 -2.58
C LEU A 86 -5.08 -1.05 -4.08
N VAL A 87 -4.62 0.08 -4.60
CA VAL A 87 -4.04 0.19 -5.95
C VAL A 87 -2.58 0.62 -5.82
N THR A 88 -1.67 -0.32 -6.07
CA THR A 88 -0.23 -0.06 -6.02
C THR A 88 0.49 -0.82 -7.12
N HIS A 89 1.67 -0.34 -7.49
CA HIS A 89 2.62 -1.02 -8.37
C HIS A 89 3.87 -1.48 -7.61
N ASP A 90 3.90 -1.30 -6.29
CA ASP A 90 5.00 -1.72 -5.43
C ASP A 90 4.82 -3.16 -4.97
N LEU A 91 5.82 -4.00 -5.25
CA LEU A 91 5.77 -5.44 -4.96
C LEU A 91 5.88 -5.75 -3.47
N ASP A 92 6.64 -4.95 -2.72
CA ASP A 92 6.85 -5.15 -1.29
C ASP A 92 5.53 -4.92 -0.55
N THR A 93 4.80 -3.84 -0.87
CA THR A 93 3.47 -3.58 -0.33
C THR A 93 2.45 -4.64 -0.73
N LEU A 94 2.44 -5.09 -2.00
CA LEU A 94 1.55 -6.18 -2.42
C LEU A 94 1.81 -7.46 -1.60
N HIS A 95 3.07 -7.79 -1.35
CA HIS A 95 3.45 -8.94 -0.54
C HIS A 95 3.09 -8.75 0.93
N ALA A 96 3.30 -7.56 1.48
CA ALA A 96 3.12 -7.26 2.89
C ALA A 96 1.65 -7.08 3.29
N LEU A 97 0.78 -6.58 2.41
CA LEU A 97 -0.58 -6.19 2.75
C LEU A 97 -1.68 -7.04 2.10
N CYS A 98 -1.52 -7.42 0.84
CA CYS A 98 -2.63 -7.96 0.08
C CYS A 98 -2.85 -9.45 0.36
N ASP A 99 -4.04 -9.81 0.85
CA ASP A 99 -4.47 -11.22 0.91
C ASP A 99 -4.71 -11.78 -0.50
N ARG A 100 -5.17 -10.92 -1.42
CA ARG A 100 -5.37 -11.23 -2.84
C ARG A 100 -4.98 -10.06 -3.72
N ILE A 101 -4.42 -10.38 -4.89
CA ILE A 101 -3.94 -9.46 -5.91
C ILE A 101 -4.75 -9.71 -7.17
N ALA A 102 -5.25 -8.64 -7.79
CA ALA A 102 -5.84 -8.69 -9.12
C ALA A 102 -4.86 -8.04 -10.10
N VAL A 103 -4.47 -8.79 -11.13
CA VAL A 103 -3.60 -8.30 -12.20
C VAL A 103 -4.46 -7.75 -13.34
N LEU A 104 -4.26 -6.49 -13.67
CA LEU A 104 -4.87 -5.84 -14.81
C LEU A 104 -3.86 -5.74 -15.96
N ALA A 105 -4.18 -6.34 -17.11
CA ALA A 105 -3.47 -6.08 -18.37
C ALA A 105 -4.41 -6.24 -19.56
N GLU A 106 -4.05 -5.72 -20.73
CA GLU A 106 -4.89 -5.81 -21.95
C GLU A 106 -6.32 -5.25 -21.76
N ARG A 107 -6.50 -4.29 -20.84
CA ARG A 107 -7.80 -3.71 -20.43
C ARG A 107 -8.76 -4.70 -19.74
N ARG A 108 -8.27 -5.82 -19.22
CA ARG A 108 -9.05 -6.83 -18.48
C ARG A 108 -8.29 -7.33 -17.25
N VAL A 109 -9.01 -7.92 -16.29
CA VAL A 109 -8.38 -8.65 -15.19
C VAL A 109 -7.89 -9.99 -15.74
N LEU A 110 -6.58 -10.19 -15.78
CA LEU A 110 -5.97 -11.42 -16.29
C LEU A 110 -6.00 -12.54 -15.26
N ALA A 111 -5.72 -12.20 -13.99
CA ALA A 111 -5.69 -13.14 -12.88
C ALA A 111 -6.12 -12.45 -11.59
N CYS A 112 -6.69 -13.21 -10.66
CA CYS A 112 -6.97 -12.72 -9.31
C CYS A 112 -6.85 -13.86 -8.30
N GLY A 113 -5.93 -13.72 -7.35
CA GLY A 113 -5.59 -14.77 -6.39
C GLY A 113 -4.59 -14.28 -5.35
N THR A 114 -4.05 -15.19 -4.56
CA THR A 114 -2.96 -14.94 -3.62
C THR A 114 -1.66 -14.59 -4.34
N MET A 115 -0.63 -14.19 -3.58
CA MET A 115 0.72 -14.00 -4.14
C MET A 115 1.26 -15.29 -4.78
N ASP A 116 0.97 -16.45 -4.20
CA ASP A 116 1.40 -17.74 -4.75
C ASP A 116 0.67 -18.05 -6.06
N ASP A 117 -0.63 -17.74 -6.14
CA ASP A 117 -1.37 -17.87 -7.39
C ASP A 117 -0.73 -17.01 -8.51
N MET A 118 -0.27 -15.79 -8.19
CA MET A 118 0.35 -14.90 -9.18
C MET A 118 1.66 -15.46 -9.76
N LEU A 119 2.35 -16.36 -9.06
CA LEU A 119 3.59 -16.98 -9.53
C LEU A 119 3.40 -18.02 -10.60
N GLU A 120 2.28 -18.73 -10.51
CA GLU A 120 1.92 -19.83 -11.38
C GLU A 120 1.24 -19.32 -12.67
N VAL A 121 0.91 -18.04 -12.74
CA VAL A 121 0.30 -17.43 -13.93
C VAL A 121 1.29 -17.46 -15.10
N ASP A 122 0.94 -18.24 -16.12
CA ASP A 122 1.69 -18.31 -17.38
C ASP A 122 1.32 -17.12 -18.30
N HIS A 123 1.84 -15.95 -17.95
CA HIS A 123 1.71 -14.75 -18.78
C HIS A 123 3.03 -13.95 -18.76
N PRO A 124 3.60 -13.56 -19.92
CA PRO A 124 4.93 -12.92 -19.98
C PRO A 124 5.08 -11.72 -19.05
N TRP A 125 4.12 -10.79 -19.07
CA TRP A 125 4.14 -9.61 -18.20
C TRP A 125 4.06 -9.96 -16.71
N VAL A 126 3.28 -10.98 -16.34
CA VAL A 126 3.11 -11.39 -14.93
C VAL A 126 4.40 -12.04 -14.45
N ARG A 127 5.01 -12.87 -15.29
CA ARG A 127 6.34 -13.43 -15.04
C ARG A 127 7.38 -12.35 -14.80
N ASP A 128 7.50 -11.41 -15.72
CA ASP A 128 8.51 -10.33 -15.61
C ASP A 128 8.32 -9.49 -14.34
N TYR A 129 7.07 -9.20 -13.97
CA TYR A 129 6.75 -8.41 -12.79
C TYR A 129 7.03 -9.18 -11.48
N PHE A 130 6.50 -10.39 -11.30
CA PHE A 130 6.60 -11.12 -10.03
C PHE A 130 7.88 -11.96 -9.88
N HIS A 131 8.51 -12.40 -10.98
CA HIS A 131 9.78 -13.17 -10.96
C HIS A 131 11.01 -12.29 -11.19
N GLY A 132 10.83 -11.02 -11.58
CA GLY A 132 11.92 -10.07 -11.77
C GLY A 132 12.73 -9.76 -10.50
N PRO A 133 13.83 -8.99 -10.60
CA PRO A 133 14.71 -8.69 -9.47
C PRO A 133 13.98 -8.14 -8.23
N ARG A 134 12.96 -7.31 -8.44
CA ARG A 134 12.13 -6.73 -7.38
C ARG A 134 11.21 -7.76 -6.71
N GLY A 135 10.56 -8.63 -7.49
CA GLY A 135 9.72 -9.69 -6.95
C GLY A 135 10.49 -10.74 -6.15
N ARG A 136 11.76 -10.99 -6.52
CA ARG A 136 12.67 -11.83 -5.73
C ARG A 136 13.15 -11.13 -4.45
N ALA A 137 13.50 -9.84 -4.53
CA ALA A 137 13.90 -9.07 -3.36
C ALA A 137 12.78 -8.98 -2.30
N ALA A 138 11.53 -8.77 -2.73
CA ALA A 138 10.34 -8.75 -1.88
C ALA A 138 10.15 -10.04 -1.05
N ARG A 139 10.77 -11.15 -1.49
CA ARG A 139 10.67 -12.47 -0.89
C ARG A 139 11.95 -12.94 -0.21
N GLY A 140 13.00 -12.11 -0.23
CA GLY A 140 14.32 -12.48 0.28
C GLY A 140 15.04 -13.56 -0.53
N LEU A 141 14.74 -13.71 -1.82
CA LEU A 141 15.41 -14.68 -2.69
C LEU A 141 16.71 -14.11 -3.30
N PRO A 142 17.79 -14.92 -3.42
CA PRO A 142 19.04 -14.47 -4.05
C PRO A 142 18.84 -14.13 -5.55
N PRO A 143 19.72 -13.29 -6.13
CA PRO A 143 19.67 -13.01 -7.56
C PRO A 143 19.86 -14.28 -8.39
N LEU A 144 19.14 -14.39 -9.51
CA LEU A 144 19.36 -15.46 -10.48
C LEU A 144 20.78 -15.34 -11.04
N ASP A 145 21.50 -16.46 -10.99
CA ASP A 145 22.79 -16.61 -11.65
C ASP A 145 22.55 -16.72 -13.16
N PRO A 146 22.96 -15.73 -13.97
CA PRO A 146 22.70 -15.74 -15.42
C PRO A 146 23.44 -16.87 -16.16
N ASP A 147 24.41 -17.53 -15.53
CA ASP A 147 25.25 -18.58 -16.13
C ASP A 147 24.82 -20.01 -15.72
N ARG A 148 23.72 -20.18 -14.98
CA ARG A 148 23.14 -21.51 -14.69
C ARG A 148 21.94 -21.78 -15.60
N SER A 149 22.23 -22.20 -16.83
CA SER A 149 21.30 -22.89 -17.75
C SER A 149 22.03 -23.97 -18.53
#